data_AF-A0A7X7SB32-F1
#
_entry.id   AF-A0A7X7SB32-F1
#
_cell.length_a   1.000
_cell.length_b   1.000
_cell.length_c   1.000
_cell.angle_alpha   90.00
_cell.angle_beta   90.00
_cell.angle_gamma   90.00
#
_symmetry.space_group_name_H-M   'P 1'
#
loop_
_entity.id
_entity.type
_entity.pdbx_description
1 polymer ?
#
loop_
_entity_poly.entity_id
_entity_poly.type
_entity_poly.pdbx_seq_one_letter_code
_entity_poly.pdbx_strand_id
1 'polypeptide(L)'
;MAKRGRKPKPTALKKLEGNPGKRQLNEYEPLPPISALRCPNYLLPEARKEWRRLAPSLIAMGVLTVADVVPFAAYCTAFARWREAEDFITKHGAIYKDPKGFARPNPCVAIAAQQLREIKSLAAEFGLTPANRTAIIANALSIAHGVKDPMEMILTSDLDDAVVVEGGSNFMDDDPYSAGEEDR
;
A
#
# COMPACT_ATOMS: atom_id res chain seq x y z
N MET A 1 -23.77 21.28 -6.10
CA MET A 1 -23.89 20.83 -7.50
C MET A 1 -23.00 19.61 -7.71
N ALA A 2 -23.55 18.43 -8.01
CA ALA A 2 -22.75 17.22 -8.24
C ALA A 2 -21.95 17.39 -9.53
N LYS A 3 -20.60 17.30 -9.45
CA LYS A 3 -19.72 17.45 -10.61
C LYS A 3 -19.94 16.25 -11.54
N ARG A 4 -20.79 16.44 -12.56
CA ARG A 4 -21.17 15.44 -13.56
C ARG A 4 -19.98 15.23 -14.50
N GLY A 5 -19.18 14.20 -14.23
CA GLY A 5 -18.02 13.82 -15.02
C GLY A 5 -17.25 12.67 -14.37
N ARG A 6 -16.60 11.81 -15.19
CA ARG A 6 -15.72 10.74 -14.71
C ARG A 6 -14.65 11.36 -13.80
N LYS A 7 -14.41 10.78 -12.61
CA LYS A 7 -13.33 11.23 -11.71
C LYS A 7 -12.03 11.35 -12.52
N PRO A 8 -11.30 12.47 -12.42
CA PRO A 8 -10.07 12.64 -13.19
C PRO A 8 -9.09 11.51 -12.86
N LYS A 9 -8.48 10.92 -13.89
CA LYS A 9 -7.43 9.93 -13.69
C LYS A 9 -6.25 10.59 -12.94
N PRO A 10 -5.67 9.93 -11.93
CA PRO A 10 -4.43 10.35 -11.28
C PRO A 10 -3.32 10.69 -12.27
N THR A 11 -2.42 11.58 -11.88
CA THR A 11 -1.35 12.06 -12.76
C THR A 11 -0.42 10.93 -13.19
N ALA A 12 -0.13 9.99 -12.28
CA ALA A 12 0.63 8.77 -12.56
C ALA A 12 0.05 7.94 -13.73
N LEU A 13 -1.28 7.76 -13.75
CA LEU A 13 -1.97 7.04 -14.81
C LEU A 13 -1.94 7.79 -16.15
N LYS A 14 -2.00 9.12 -16.13
CA LYS A 14 -1.88 9.93 -17.34
C LYS A 14 -0.46 9.92 -17.91
N LYS A 15 0.57 9.85 -17.06
CA LYS A 15 1.96 9.70 -17.49
C LYS A 15 2.18 8.35 -18.19
N LEU A 16 1.69 7.25 -17.60
CA LEU A 16 1.76 5.90 -18.19
C LEU A 16 0.99 5.77 -19.51
N GLU A 17 -0.17 6.43 -19.64
CA GLU A 17 -0.97 6.42 -20.88
C GLU A 17 -0.44 7.39 -21.96
N GLY A 18 0.70 8.05 -21.75
CA GLY A 18 1.29 8.99 -22.71
C GLY A 18 0.51 10.30 -22.87
N ASN A 19 -0.26 10.69 -21.85
CA ASN A 19 -1.10 11.88 -21.82
C ASN A 19 -1.98 12.06 -23.08
N PRO A 20 -2.99 11.18 -23.31
CA PRO A 20 -3.81 11.21 -24.52
C PRO A 20 -4.55 12.55 -24.73
N GLY A 21 -4.77 13.29 -23.64
CA GLY A 21 -5.46 14.59 -23.66
C GLY A 21 -4.55 15.80 -23.88
N LYS A 22 -3.22 15.63 -23.95
CA LYS A 22 -2.19 16.69 -24.10
C LYS A 22 -2.32 17.89 -23.14
N ARG A 23 -3.11 17.77 -22.06
CA ARG A 23 -3.24 18.82 -21.04
C ARG A 23 -2.04 18.76 -20.11
N GLN A 24 -1.57 19.92 -19.64
CA GLN A 24 -0.50 19.97 -18.63
C GLN A 24 -0.87 19.09 -17.43
N LEU A 25 0.05 18.22 -17.06
CA LEU A 25 -0.12 17.28 -15.96
C LEU A 25 0.12 18.04 -14.64
N ASN A 26 -0.62 17.68 -13.59
CA ASN A 26 -0.40 18.31 -12.29
C ASN A 26 0.87 17.70 -11.67
N GLU A 27 2.00 18.39 -11.79
CA GLU A 27 3.30 17.94 -11.28
C GLU A 27 3.41 18.05 -9.76
N TYR A 28 2.50 18.81 -9.11
CA TYR A 28 2.46 19.03 -7.66
C TYR A 28 1.43 18.16 -6.95
N GLU A 29 1.20 16.93 -7.43
CA GLU A 29 0.42 15.97 -6.63
C GLU A 29 1.29 15.57 -5.43
N PRO A 30 0.88 15.89 -4.18
CA PRO A 30 1.71 15.63 -3.02
C PRO A 30 1.86 14.12 -2.88
N LEU A 31 3.07 13.61 -3.12
CA LEU A 31 3.44 12.25 -2.80
C LEU A 31 3.59 12.17 -1.27
N PRO A 32 2.68 11.49 -0.56
CA PRO A 32 2.78 11.43 0.88
C PRO A 32 4.04 10.63 1.27
N PRO A 33 4.79 11.09 2.28
CA PRO A 33 6.01 10.41 2.71
C PRO A 33 5.68 9.00 3.20
N ILE A 34 6.45 8.03 2.74
CA ILE A 34 6.39 6.63 3.20
C ILE A 34 6.99 6.60 4.61
N SER A 35 6.20 6.97 5.61
CA SER A 35 6.57 6.86 7.01
C SER A 35 5.87 5.65 7.63
N ALA A 36 6.51 5.03 8.63
CA ALA A 36 5.93 3.92 9.36
C ALA A 36 4.61 4.34 10.03
N LEU A 37 3.49 3.89 9.47
CA LEU A 37 2.16 4.20 10.00
C LEU A 37 1.96 3.52 11.36
N ARG A 38 1.76 4.36 12.38
CA ARG A 38 1.45 3.89 13.73
C ARG A 38 -0.02 3.52 13.83
N CYS A 39 -0.31 2.31 14.28
CA CYS A 39 -1.68 1.88 14.57
C CYS A 39 -2.28 2.76 15.67
N PRO A 40 -3.47 3.34 15.50
CA PRO A 40 -4.08 4.16 16.54
C PRO A 40 -4.42 3.34 17.79
N ASN A 41 -4.21 3.94 18.97
CA ASN A 41 -4.34 3.23 20.25
C ASN A 41 -5.80 2.85 20.59
N TYR A 42 -6.77 3.56 20.03
CA TYR A 42 -8.20 3.36 20.29
C TYR A 42 -8.81 2.16 19.52
N LEU A 43 -8.05 1.46 18.67
CA LEU A 43 -8.57 0.30 17.94
C LEU A 43 -8.83 -0.88 18.89
N LEU A 44 -9.96 -1.54 18.66
CA LEU A 44 -10.30 -2.83 19.25
C LEU A 44 -9.19 -3.87 18.99
N PRO A 45 -8.99 -4.86 19.89
CA PRO A 45 -7.96 -5.88 19.71
C PRO A 45 -8.02 -6.62 18.37
N GLU A 46 -9.23 -6.99 17.92
CA GLU A 46 -9.44 -7.64 16.61
C GLU A 46 -9.14 -6.69 15.44
N ALA A 47 -9.51 -5.42 15.57
CA ALA A 47 -9.19 -4.40 14.56
C ALA A 47 -7.67 -4.19 14.45
N ARG A 48 -6.95 -4.25 15.58
CA ARG A 48 -5.49 -4.13 15.62
C ARG A 48 -4.79 -5.32 14.98
N LYS A 49 -5.33 -6.54 15.11
CA LYS A 49 -4.82 -7.73 14.41
C LYS A 49 -4.94 -7.54 12.89
N GLU A 50 -6.09 -7.05 12.43
CA GLU A 50 -6.32 -6.80 11.01
C GLU A 50 -5.41 -5.69 10.47
N TRP A 51 -5.21 -4.62 11.24
CA TRP A 51 -4.24 -3.57 10.91
C TRP A 51 -2.84 -4.16 10.71
N ARG A 52 -2.35 -4.97 11.67
CA ARG A 52 -1.02 -5.60 11.56
C ARG A 52 -0.89 -6.55 10.38
N ARG A 53 -1.99 -7.18 9.97
CA ARG A 53 -2.02 -8.11 8.84
C ARG A 53 -1.93 -7.40 7.49
N LEU A 54 -2.71 -6.33 7.30
CA LEU A 54 -2.87 -5.68 6.00
C LEU A 54 -1.99 -4.43 5.81
N ALA A 55 -1.73 -3.66 6.87
CA ALA A 55 -0.98 -2.40 6.75
C ALA A 55 0.41 -2.58 6.10
N PRO A 56 1.23 -3.58 6.48
CA PRO A 56 2.57 -3.72 5.90
C PRO A 56 2.52 -3.93 4.38
N SER A 57 1.61 -4.77 3.89
CA SER A 57 1.45 -5.02 2.46
C SER A 57 0.92 -3.80 1.72
N LEU A 58 -0.02 -3.05 2.31
CA LEU A 58 -0.55 -1.83 1.70
C LEU A 58 0.47 -0.67 1.66
N ILE A 59 1.35 -0.58 2.67
CA ILE A 59 2.46 0.37 2.69
C ILE A 59 3.51 -0.02 1.64
N ALA A 60 3.86 -1.30 1.53
CA ALA A 60 4.80 -1.79 0.54
C ALA A 60 4.33 -1.57 -0.91
N MET A 61 3.00 -1.61 -1.14
CA MET A 61 2.40 -1.27 -2.42
C MET A 61 2.21 0.24 -2.65
N GLY A 62 2.56 1.09 -1.68
CA GLY A 62 2.38 2.54 -1.78
C GLY A 62 0.92 2.99 -1.82
N VAL A 63 0.01 2.15 -1.31
CA VAL A 63 -1.44 2.42 -1.27
C VAL A 63 -1.83 3.16 -0.01
N LEU A 64 -1.21 2.79 1.11
CA LEU A 64 -1.55 3.32 2.42
C LEU A 64 -0.53 4.36 2.85
N THR A 65 -1.01 5.56 3.13
CA THR A 65 -0.18 6.73 3.40
C THR A 65 -0.60 7.41 4.71
N VAL A 66 0.13 8.44 5.16
CA VAL A 66 -0.20 9.20 6.38
C VAL A 66 -1.61 9.81 6.32
N ALA A 67 -2.07 10.18 5.13
CA ALA A 67 -3.42 10.73 4.94
C ALA A 67 -4.52 9.68 5.18
N ASP A 68 -4.20 8.40 5.05
CA ASP A 68 -5.17 7.31 5.01
C ASP A 68 -5.32 6.55 6.32
N VAL A 69 -4.67 7.02 7.40
CA VAL A 69 -4.70 6.39 8.72
C VAL A 69 -6.12 6.26 9.26
N VAL A 70 -6.92 7.33 9.18
CA VAL A 70 -8.29 7.34 9.71
C VAL A 70 -9.23 6.46 8.89
N PRO A 71 -9.27 6.58 7.54
CA PRO A 71 -10.08 5.68 6.71
C PRO A 71 -9.70 4.20 6.88
N PHE A 72 -8.40 3.88 7.00
CA PHE A 72 -7.96 2.51 7.22
C PHE A 72 -8.28 1.99 8.63
N ALA A 73 -8.25 2.87 9.64
CA ALA A 73 -8.69 2.53 11.00
C ALA A 73 -10.20 2.23 11.05
N ALA A 74 -10.99 2.97 10.27
CA ALA A 74 -12.42 2.72 10.12
C ALA A 74 -12.68 1.35 9.49
N TYR A 75 -11.92 0.98 8.44
CA TYR A 75 -11.98 -0.35 7.83
C TYR A 75 -11.71 -1.46 8.83
N CYS A 76 -10.62 -1.34 9.59
CA CYS A 76 -10.23 -2.33 10.60
C CYS A 76 -11.30 -2.46 11.70
N THR A 77 -11.92 -1.35 12.10
CA THR A 77 -12.99 -1.33 13.11
C THR A 77 -14.26 -1.99 12.58
N ALA A 78 -14.65 -1.71 11.34
CA ALA A 78 -15.80 -2.34 10.70
C ALA A 78 -15.60 -3.86 10.57
N PHE A 79 -14.39 -4.30 10.21
CA PHE A 79 -14.03 -5.71 10.16
C PHE A 79 -14.17 -6.40 11.52
N ALA A 80 -13.66 -5.78 12.59
CA ALA A 80 -13.77 -6.33 13.94
C ALA A 80 -15.24 -6.50 14.39
N ARG A 81 -16.06 -5.47 14.16
CA ARG A 81 -17.49 -5.51 14.50
C ARG A 81 -18.28 -6.53 13.67
N TRP A 82 -17.94 -6.67 12.39
CA TRP A 82 -18.53 -7.69 11.52
C TRP A 82 -18.18 -9.10 12.03
N ARG A 83 -16.91 -9.37 12.32
CA ARG A 83 -16.46 -10.67 12.87
C ARG A 83 -17.19 -11.03 14.16
N GLU A 84 -17.30 -10.08 15.10
CA GLU A 84 -18.03 -10.28 16.35
C GLU A 84 -19.52 -10.58 16.12
N ALA A 85 -20.16 -9.84 15.22
CA ALA A 85 -21.56 -10.07 14.88
C ALA A 85 -21.80 -11.44 14.21
N GLU A 86 -20.92 -11.87 13.30
CA GLU A 86 -20.99 -13.20 12.67
C GLU A 86 -20.77 -14.33 13.69
N ASP A 87 -19.81 -14.17 14.60
CA ASP A 87 -19.55 -15.16 15.63
C ASP A 87 -20.76 -15.27 16.59
N PHE A 88 -21.45 -14.16 16.87
CA PHE A 88 -22.69 -14.16 17.65
C PHE A 88 -23.84 -14.88 16.91
N ILE A 89 -24.03 -14.57 15.62
CA ILE A 89 -25.06 -15.23 14.78
C ILE A 89 -24.79 -16.73 14.67
N THR A 90 -23.54 -17.14 14.56
CA THR A 90 -23.15 -18.55 14.49
C THR A 90 -23.48 -19.30 15.78
N LYS A 91 -23.30 -18.66 16.95
CA LYS A 91 -23.59 -19.28 18.25
C LYS A 91 -25.07 -19.30 18.62
N HIS A 92 -25.80 -18.23 18.34
CA HIS A 92 -27.17 -18.02 18.81
C HIS A 92 -28.24 -18.18 17.74
N GLY A 93 -27.83 -18.30 16.47
CA GLY A 93 -28.72 -18.31 15.33
C GLY A 93 -29.17 -16.91 14.88
N ALA A 94 -29.72 -16.86 13.67
CA ALA A 94 -30.21 -15.64 13.05
C ALA A 94 -31.59 -15.17 13.58
N ILE A 95 -32.27 -16.02 14.34
CA ILE A 95 -33.63 -15.79 14.85
C ILE A 95 -33.65 -16.10 16.34
N TYR A 96 -34.18 -15.18 17.14
CA TYR A 96 -34.45 -15.42 18.55
C TYR A 96 -35.96 -15.41 18.82
N LYS A 97 -36.39 -16.08 19.89
CA LYS A 97 -37.78 -16.07 20.35
C LYS A 97 -37.95 -15.01 21.43
N ASP A 98 -38.88 -14.10 21.21
CA ASP A 98 -39.32 -13.12 22.21
C ASP A 98 -40.02 -13.86 23.38
N PRO A 99 -40.10 -13.32 24.61
CA PRO A 99 -40.82 -13.98 25.71
C PRO A 99 -42.29 -14.29 25.41
N LYS A 100 -42.88 -13.61 24.40
CA LYS A 100 -44.23 -13.84 23.88
C LYS A 100 -44.31 -14.97 22.84
N GLY A 101 -43.21 -15.67 22.54
CA GLY A 101 -43.15 -16.80 21.62
C GLY A 101 -42.98 -16.42 20.13
N PHE A 102 -42.96 -15.14 19.79
CA PHE A 102 -42.77 -14.69 18.41
C PHE A 102 -41.30 -14.79 18.00
N ALA A 103 -41.05 -15.32 16.80
CA ALA A 103 -39.74 -15.35 16.17
C ALA A 103 -39.39 -13.96 15.62
N ARG A 104 -38.25 -13.39 16.05
CA ARG A 104 -37.73 -12.11 15.57
C ARG A 104 -36.30 -12.27 15.05
N PRO A 105 -35.91 -11.50 14.01
CA PRO A 105 -34.54 -11.51 13.53
C PRO A 105 -33.59 -10.96 14.59
N ASN A 106 -32.45 -11.61 14.75
CA ASN A 106 -31.40 -11.17 15.65
C ASN A 106 -30.81 -9.83 15.15
N PRO A 107 -30.73 -8.78 15.99
CA PRO A 107 -30.18 -7.48 15.57
C PRO A 107 -28.75 -7.57 15.04
N CYS A 108 -27.97 -8.58 15.48
CA CYS A 108 -26.62 -8.82 14.98
C CYS A 108 -26.59 -9.08 13.47
N VAL A 109 -27.66 -9.64 12.88
CA VAL A 109 -27.76 -9.85 11.43
C VAL A 109 -27.76 -8.52 10.67
N ALA A 110 -28.50 -7.53 11.18
CA ALA A 110 -28.54 -6.19 10.57
C ALA A 110 -27.19 -5.47 10.73
N ILE A 111 -26.56 -5.61 11.90
CA ILE A 111 -25.23 -5.05 12.16
C ILE A 111 -24.19 -5.67 11.22
N ALA A 112 -24.14 -7.00 11.11
CA ALA A 112 -23.23 -7.71 10.22
C ALA A 112 -23.39 -7.25 8.76
N ALA A 113 -24.64 -7.15 8.29
CA ALA A 113 -24.93 -6.68 6.93
C ALA A 113 -24.49 -5.23 6.70
N GLN A 114 -24.66 -4.33 7.69
CA GLN A 114 -24.21 -2.94 7.60
C GLN A 114 -22.68 -2.84 7.57
N GLN A 115 -22.00 -3.51 8.49
CA GLN A 115 -20.54 -3.49 8.56
C GLN A 115 -19.92 -4.11 7.29
N LEU A 116 -20.51 -5.16 6.73
CA LEU A 116 -20.06 -5.75 5.47
C LEU A 116 -20.16 -4.76 4.29
N ARG A 117 -21.17 -3.88 4.26
CA ARG A 117 -21.26 -2.82 3.24
C ARG A 117 -20.15 -1.79 3.40
N GLU A 118 -19.88 -1.35 4.64
CA GLU A 118 -18.79 -0.42 4.95
C GLU A 118 -17.42 -1.01 4.58
N ILE A 119 -17.18 -2.28 4.93
CA ILE A 119 -15.98 -3.03 4.55
C ILE A 119 -15.82 -3.05 3.03
N LYS A 120 -16.88 -3.37 2.27
CA LYS A 120 -16.83 -3.41 0.79
C LYS A 120 -16.51 -2.04 0.20
N SER A 121 -17.09 -0.97 0.74
CA SER A 121 -16.85 0.40 0.29
C SER A 121 -15.39 0.81 0.51
N LEU A 122 -14.90 0.66 1.74
CA LEU A 122 -13.53 1.02 2.11
C LEU A 122 -12.50 0.11 1.42
N ALA A 123 -12.80 -1.19 1.26
CA ALA A 123 -11.95 -2.12 0.51
C ALA A 123 -11.78 -1.72 -0.97
N ALA A 124 -12.81 -1.12 -1.57
CA ALA A 124 -12.72 -0.63 -2.94
C ALA A 124 -11.81 0.60 -3.03
N GLU A 125 -11.79 1.47 -2.03
CA GLU A 125 -10.92 2.66 -1.99
C GLU A 125 -9.44 2.27 -1.87
N PHE A 126 -9.13 1.27 -1.04
CA PHE A 126 -7.77 0.71 -0.91
C PHE A 126 -7.40 -0.34 -1.96
N GLY A 127 -8.28 -0.58 -2.94
CA GLY A 127 -8.11 -1.59 -4.01
C GLY A 127 -7.80 -3.01 -3.53
N LEU A 128 -8.36 -3.37 -2.37
CA LEU A 128 -8.38 -4.74 -1.88
C LEU A 128 -9.31 -5.64 -2.71
N THR A 129 -10.14 -5.06 -3.58
CA THR A 129 -11.00 -5.79 -4.53
C THR A 129 -10.28 -6.04 -5.86
N PRO A 130 -10.43 -7.24 -6.48
CA PRO A 130 -9.77 -7.55 -7.77
C PRO A 130 -10.03 -6.52 -8.86
N ALA A 131 -11.24 -5.96 -8.91
CA ALA A 131 -11.64 -4.95 -9.89
C ALA A 131 -10.89 -3.61 -9.74
N ASN A 132 -10.40 -3.29 -8.54
CA ASN A 132 -9.75 -2.01 -8.25
C ASN A 132 -8.22 -2.14 -8.16
N ARG A 133 -7.67 -3.37 -8.18
CA ARG A 133 -6.21 -3.61 -8.17
C ARG A 133 -5.51 -3.00 -9.38
N THR A 134 -6.11 -3.05 -10.56
CA THR A 134 -5.53 -2.50 -11.80
C THR A 134 -5.31 -0.98 -11.73
N ALA A 135 -6.13 -0.24 -10.99
CA ALA A 135 -5.95 1.20 -10.80
C ALA A 135 -4.78 1.53 -9.85
N ILE A 136 -4.47 0.62 -8.92
CA ILE A 136 -3.44 0.80 -7.89
C ILE A 136 -2.03 0.45 -8.39
N ILE A 137 -1.90 -0.57 -9.26
CA ILE A 137 -0.61 -1.00 -9.81
C ILE A 137 0.14 0.18 -10.47
N ALA A 138 -0.59 1.10 -11.10
CA ALA A 138 -0.01 2.30 -11.69
C ALA A 138 0.62 3.27 -10.67
N ASN A 139 0.09 3.33 -9.44
CA ASN A 139 0.64 4.20 -8.38
C ASN A 139 1.89 3.57 -7.75
N ALA A 140 1.87 2.25 -7.51
CA ALA A 140 3.03 1.50 -7.01
C ALA A 140 4.23 1.58 -7.98
N LEU A 141 3.96 1.46 -9.28
CA LEU A 141 4.97 1.64 -10.33
C LEU A 141 5.49 3.08 -10.35
N SER A 142 4.65 4.10 -10.17
CA SER A 142 5.09 5.50 -10.14
C SER A 142 6.06 5.81 -8.99
N ILE A 143 5.91 5.16 -7.83
CA ILE A 143 6.83 5.31 -6.70
C ILE A 143 8.16 4.61 -6.98
N ALA A 144 8.12 3.43 -7.61
CA ALA A 144 9.33 2.74 -8.06
C ALA A 144 10.12 3.54 -9.12
N HIS A 145 9.43 4.24 -10.04
CA HIS A 145 10.05 5.15 -11.01
C HIS A 145 10.40 6.53 -10.42
N GLY A 146 10.10 6.80 -9.15
CA GLY A 146 10.62 7.96 -8.40
C GLY A 146 12.08 7.77 -7.97
N VAL A 147 12.61 6.55 -8.10
CA VAL A 147 14.06 6.34 -8.19
C VAL A 147 14.46 6.93 -9.54
N LYS A 148 15.12 8.10 -9.53
CA LYS A 148 15.71 8.70 -10.73
C LYS A 148 16.36 7.59 -11.55
N ASP A 149 15.94 7.44 -12.81
CA ASP A 149 16.56 6.54 -13.76
C ASP A 149 18.09 6.75 -13.66
N PRO A 150 18.93 5.70 -13.53
CA PRO A 150 20.37 5.87 -13.47
C PRO A 150 20.91 6.79 -14.58
N MET A 151 20.24 6.84 -15.74
CA MET A 151 20.56 7.78 -16.82
C MET A 151 20.21 9.24 -16.49
N GLU A 152 19.06 9.52 -15.86
CA GLU A 152 18.69 10.88 -15.42
C GLU A 152 19.56 11.37 -14.27
N MET A 153 20.03 10.46 -13.41
CA MET A 153 20.93 10.82 -12.31
C MET A 153 22.30 11.29 -12.84
N ILE A 154 22.81 10.66 -13.90
CA ILE A 154 24.04 11.06 -14.61
C ILE A 154 23.87 12.39 -15.36
N LEU A 155 22.69 12.64 -15.93
CA LEU A 155 22.42 13.87 -16.69
C LEU A 155 22.11 15.08 -15.80
N THR A 156 21.68 14.86 -14.56
CA THR A 156 21.38 15.93 -13.58
C THR A 156 22.45 16.15 -12.53
N SER A 157 23.48 15.30 -12.46
CA SER A 157 24.74 15.63 -11.79
C SER A 157 25.52 16.57 -12.71
N ASP A 158 25.60 17.84 -12.34
CA ASP A 158 26.37 18.83 -13.06
C ASP A 158 27.80 18.35 -13.29
N LEU A 159 28.25 18.46 -14.54
CA LEU A 159 29.65 18.43 -14.94
C LEU A 159 30.37 19.58 -14.21
N ASP A 160 30.85 19.34 -12.98
CA ASP A 160 31.97 20.10 -12.37
C ASP A 160 32.52 19.48 -11.08
N ASP A 161 31.91 18.46 -10.48
CA ASP A 161 32.55 17.72 -9.38
C ASP A 161 33.40 16.57 -9.94
N ALA A 162 34.71 16.81 -9.99
CA ALA A 162 35.71 15.80 -10.29
C ALA A 162 35.52 14.57 -9.39
N VAL A 163 35.13 13.44 -10.00
CA VAL A 163 35.26 12.13 -9.37
C VAL A 163 36.77 11.87 -9.21
N VAL A 164 37.30 12.17 -8.02
CA VAL A 164 38.59 11.63 -7.59
C VAL A 164 38.39 10.13 -7.41
N VAL A 165 38.78 9.37 -8.43
CA VAL A 165 38.99 7.93 -8.29
C VAL A 165 40.22 7.76 -7.41
N GLU A 166 40.04 7.69 -6.09
CA GLU A 166 41.08 7.15 -5.21
C GLU A 166 41.24 5.67 -5.56
N GLY A 167 42.19 5.39 -6.46
CA GLY A 167 42.67 4.05 -6.74
C GLY A 167 43.35 3.50 -5.50
N GLY A 168 42.57 2.77 -4.69
CA GLY A 168 43.06 2.02 -3.55
C GLY A 168 44.11 1.01 -3.96
N SER A 169 45.35 1.30 -3.59
CA SER A 169 46.44 0.34 -3.43
C SER A 169 46.04 -0.71 -2.39
N ASN A 170 46.04 -1.99 -2.78
CA ASN A 170 46.35 -3.12 -1.89
C ASN A 170 46.39 -4.41 -2.72
N PHE A 171 47.53 -4.71 -3.33
CA PHE A 171 48.01 -6.09 -3.49
C PHE A 171 49.53 -6.09 -3.76
N MET A 172 50.30 -6.03 -2.68
CA MET A 172 51.71 -6.40 -2.52
C MET A 172 51.72 -7.14 -1.17
N ASP A 173 52.38 -8.27 -0.94
CA ASP A 173 53.26 -9.14 -1.72
C ASP A 173 53.26 -10.50 -0.98
N ASP A 174 54.09 -11.43 -1.49
CA ASP A 174 54.71 -12.58 -0.82
C ASP A 174 54.20 -13.96 -1.32
N ASP A 175 55.01 -14.90 -1.80
CA ASP A 175 56.47 -14.98 -2.05
C ASP A 175 56.70 -16.35 -2.81
N PRO A 176 57.87 -17.01 -2.85
CA PRO A 176 58.59 -17.31 -4.08
C PRO A 176 58.74 -18.83 -4.32
N TYR A 177 58.31 -19.34 -5.48
CA TYR A 177 58.65 -20.72 -5.88
C TYR A 177 58.94 -20.78 -7.39
N SER A 178 60.11 -20.27 -7.76
CA SER A 178 60.76 -20.61 -9.02
C SER A 178 61.46 -21.96 -8.80
N ALA A 179 60.85 -23.05 -9.26
CA ALA A 179 61.49 -24.35 -9.36
C ALA A 179 62.14 -24.49 -10.75
N GLY A 180 63.38 -25.02 -10.76
CA GLY A 180 64.15 -25.41 -11.96
C GLY A 180 63.39 -26.40 -12.86
N GLU A 181 63.78 -26.62 -14.11
CA GLU A 181 64.97 -27.35 -14.60
C GLU A 181 64.94 -27.20 -16.15
N GLU A 182 66.03 -27.01 -16.89
CA GLU A 182 66.74 -28.10 -17.59
C GLU A 182 68.02 -27.58 -18.30
N ASP A 183 69.12 -28.29 -18.08
CA ASP A 183 70.24 -28.63 -18.97
C ASP A 183 70.47 -27.84 -20.29
N ARG A 184 71.59 -27.09 -20.34
CA ARG A 184 72.80 -27.38 -21.14
C ARG A 184 73.87 -26.31 -21.00
#